data_AF-A0A6A3M3E8-F1
#
_entry.id   AF-A0A6A3M3E8-F1
#
_cell.length_a   1.000
_cell.length_b   1.000
_cell.length_c   1.000
_cell.angle_alpha   90.00
_cell.angle_beta   90.00
_cell.angle_gamma   90.00
#
_symmetry.space_group_name_H-M   'P 1'
#
loop_
_entity.id
_entity.type
_entity.pdbx_description
1 polymer ?
#
loop_
_entity_poly.entity_id
_entity_poly.type
_entity_poly.pdbx_seq_one_letter_code
_entity_poly.pdbx_strand_id
1 'polypeptide(L)'
;MKNAYVFRVTFENGTSSTGKLLDSDVPEFDVSYRMLYQLAKDRKPWMHFVDRLVESCPSLRLRIETVIEILATLEKIDDMKDMTVILCVDGLQQLVNNGTKTCAFYRVLATICNFLNSSRAFAVCVCSATVQCPVDRALSDSPQKRVYLLPPPLRGQEVLKPRTRLEKLLVDDMGGHGRALETLASVLRQYTKDELEQTDPASVLDQVCSQLRLQYGELFASPLFQDPANCQAVLAAILSRRCYCVFDWVVPDMTVDQLRSCGMFRLTRDGTLECAFVIFLMLLRTLPKTSGAVADFDEHLTRTMLGWPRFEEFVAFYRRVKSMVYWGTPVKLSTFHSGARFGPIHCILINELQPRTIEESTSQQVSRSGSGDSTRHDVVDVSEMGTIVINGASASAGDIFTRIQLTTAKKEIVCNEVIRCKLMQKNKKVDKTRYEDEKAKAVNDTDVFLLITSSDDVAEPFDLPERCGLVSKGEFDRYFGPFASRGHRSLQEPPNINTHELSLVDGVGAATAEKVIDGRRKRRFSSHDDVVSRLFPANKKCKPAEVLHALHCDDEEDGSNSVKLL
;
A
#
# COMPACT_ATOMS: atom_id res chain seq x y z
N MET A 1 24.70 30.88 -8.34
CA MET A 1 25.88 30.04 -8.64
C MET A 1 26.32 30.33 -10.07
N LYS A 2 27.37 31.14 -10.29
CA LYS A 2 27.85 31.48 -11.66
C LYS A 2 28.96 30.55 -12.17
N ASN A 3 29.66 29.82 -11.29
CA ASN A 3 30.77 28.89 -11.64
C ASN A 3 30.57 27.51 -10.98
N ALA A 4 29.49 26.80 -11.36
CA ALA A 4 29.21 25.46 -10.83
C ALA A 4 29.69 24.37 -11.79
N TYR A 5 30.65 23.57 -11.34
CA TYR A 5 31.14 22.39 -12.06
C TYR A 5 30.47 21.14 -11.52
N VAL A 6 29.63 20.51 -12.34
CA VAL A 6 28.83 19.35 -11.96
C VAL A 6 29.46 18.08 -12.53
N PHE A 7 29.95 17.20 -11.66
CA PHE A 7 30.43 15.87 -11.99
C PHE A 7 29.35 14.83 -11.71
N ARG A 8 29.03 14.01 -12.71
CA ARG A 8 28.08 12.90 -12.64
C ARG A 8 28.84 11.62 -12.87
N VAL A 9 29.40 11.12 -11.78
CA VAL A 9 30.16 9.88 -11.72
C VAL A 9 29.18 8.74 -11.45
N THR A 10 29.28 7.66 -12.20
CA THR A 10 28.48 6.45 -11.95
C THR A 10 29.35 5.21 -11.98
N PHE A 11 29.13 4.34 -11.00
CA PHE A 11 29.64 2.97 -10.99
C PHE A 11 28.68 1.98 -11.68
N GLU A 12 27.55 2.49 -12.16
CA GLU A 12 26.57 1.79 -13.01
C GLU A 12 26.74 2.17 -14.49
N ASN A 13 25.85 1.67 -15.36
CA ASN A 13 25.66 1.92 -16.79
C ASN A 13 26.71 2.80 -17.53
N GLY A 14 27.32 2.27 -18.60
CA GLY A 14 28.19 3.02 -19.53
C GLY A 14 29.63 3.23 -19.01
N THR A 15 29.79 3.33 -17.70
CA THR A 15 31.06 3.19 -16.98
C THR A 15 31.01 2.07 -15.95
N SER A 16 30.03 1.17 -16.10
CA SER A 16 29.68 0.12 -15.16
C SER A 16 30.87 -0.78 -14.83
N SER A 17 30.96 -1.17 -13.56
CA SER A 17 31.95 -2.10 -12.99
C SER A 17 31.87 -3.54 -13.53
N THR A 18 31.18 -3.78 -14.65
CA THR A 18 31.27 -5.04 -15.42
C THR A 18 32.62 -5.24 -16.10
N GLY A 19 33.63 -4.43 -15.75
CA GLY A 19 35.04 -4.65 -16.06
C GLY A 19 36.00 -4.10 -15.00
N LYS A 20 35.79 -4.42 -13.71
CA LYS A 20 36.66 -4.14 -12.54
C LYS A 20 36.89 -2.65 -12.20
N LEU A 21 37.12 -2.37 -10.91
CA LEU A 21 37.81 -1.16 -10.48
C LEU A 21 39.10 -1.02 -11.30
N LEU A 22 39.55 0.21 -11.53
CA LEU A 22 40.84 0.46 -12.18
C LEU A 22 41.96 -0.31 -11.49
N ASP A 23 41.93 -0.30 -10.16
CA ASP A 23 42.75 -1.11 -9.30
C ASP A 23 41.95 -1.43 -8.02
N SER A 24 41.78 -2.73 -7.72
CA SER A 24 41.08 -3.17 -6.52
C SER A 24 41.82 -2.83 -5.22
N ASP A 25 43.12 -2.60 -5.30
CA ASP A 25 43.97 -2.27 -4.16
C ASP A 25 43.91 -0.78 -3.83
N VAL A 26 43.54 0.09 -4.78
CA VAL A 26 43.39 1.55 -4.61
C VAL A 26 42.08 2.13 -5.21
N PRO A 27 40.90 1.64 -4.75
CA PRO A 27 39.60 2.10 -5.23
C PRO A 27 39.34 3.60 -5.05
N GLU A 28 40.03 4.27 -4.12
CA GLU A 28 39.93 5.71 -3.86
C GLU A 28 40.15 6.60 -5.09
N PHE A 29 40.90 6.15 -6.10
CA PHE A 29 41.20 6.97 -7.28
C PHE A 29 40.14 6.88 -8.38
N ASP A 30 39.28 5.87 -8.35
CA ASP A 30 38.33 5.56 -9.43
C ASP A 30 37.39 6.75 -9.74
N VAL A 31 36.96 7.47 -8.69
CA VAL A 31 36.13 8.67 -8.81
C VAL A 31 36.84 9.76 -9.63
N SER A 32 38.12 10.01 -9.34
CA SER A 32 38.91 11.05 -10.02
C SER A 32 39.10 10.76 -11.50
N TYR A 33 39.34 9.50 -11.87
CA TYR A 33 39.44 9.10 -13.27
C TYR A 33 38.12 9.32 -14.02
N ARG A 34 36.99 9.04 -13.37
CA ARG A 34 35.65 9.30 -13.93
C ARG A 34 35.35 10.79 -14.07
N MET A 35 35.81 11.61 -13.12
CA MET A 35 35.73 13.07 -13.24
C MET A 35 36.52 13.57 -14.44
N LEU A 36 37.77 13.11 -14.64
CA LEU A 36 38.57 13.48 -15.80
C LEU A 36 37.96 12.99 -17.11
N TYR A 37 37.42 11.77 -17.13
CA TYR A 37 36.72 11.24 -18.28
C TYR A 37 35.54 12.12 -18.70
N GLN A 38 34.82 12.71 -17.73
CA GLN A 38 33.75 13.64 -18.02
C GLN A 38 34.25 14.95 -18.66
N LEU A 39 35.44 15.42 -18.27
CA LEU A 39 36.09 16.63 -18.79
C LEU A 39 36.78 16.42 -20.16
N ALA A 40 37.03 15.17 -20.55
CA ALA A 40 37.67 14.86 -21.82
C ALA A 40 36.80 15.31 -23.01
N LYS A 41 37.39 16.10 -23.93
CA LYS A 41 36.72 16.58 -25.14
C LYS A 41 36.32 15.44 -26.08
N ASP A 42 37.19 14.43 -26.23
CA ASP A 42 36.94 13.23 -27.03
C ASP A 42 36.66 12.03 -26.12
N ARG A 43 35.39 11.80 -25.80
CA ARG A 43 34.94 10.66 -24.98
C ARG A 43 35.09 9.35 -25.74
N LYS A 44 36.30 8.80 -25.72
CA LYS A 44 36.56 7.41 -26.14
C LYS A 44 35.84 6.44 -25.20
N PRO A 45 35.59 5.17 -25.59
CA PRO A 45 35.08 4.18 -24.65
C PRO A 45 35.94 4.13 -23.38
N TRP A 46 35.28 3.93 -22.22
CA TRP A 46 35.88 4.06 -20.89
C TRP A 46 37.26 3.39 -20.76
N MET A 47 37.37 2.11 -21.13
CA MET A 47 38.64 1.37 -21.01
C MET A 47 39.77 1.99 -21.87
N HIS A 48 39.47 2.43 -23.09
CA HIS A 48 40.46 3.10 -23.94
C HIS A 48 40.88 4.48 -23.44
N PHE A 49 40.04 5.16 -22.66
CA PHE A 49 40.43 6.39 -21.98
C PHE A 49 41.39 6.07 -20.84
N VAL A 50 41.05 5.07 -20.02
CA VAL A 50 41.83 4.60 -18.89
C VAL A 50 43.21 4.14 -19.32
N ASP A 51 43.29 3.19 -20.27
CA ASP A 51 44.56 2.58 -20.70
C ASP A 51 45.54 3.66 -21.16
N ARG A 52 45.09 4.61 -21.97
CA ARG A 52 45.92 5.74 -22.42
C ARG A 52 46.35 6.66 -21.29
N LEU A 53 45.48 6.91 -20.31
CA LEU A 53 45.81 7.77 -19.18
C LEU A 53 46.89 7.10 -18.31
N VAL A 54 46.74 5.80 -18.05
CA VAL A 54 47.70 5.00 -17.28
C VAL A 54 49.03 4.87 -18.02
N GLU A 55 49.02 4.60 -19.33
CA GLU A 55 50.23 4.57 -20.17
C GLU A 55 50.96 5.92 -20.18
N SER A 56 50.22 7.02 -20.29
CA SER A 56 50.80 8.36 -20.36
C SER A 56 51.30 8.84 -19.00
N CYS A 57 50.71 8.36 -17.91
CA CYS A 57 50.96 8.85 -16.55
C CYS A 57 50.91 7.71 -15.50
N PRO A 58 51.85 6.74 -15.54
CA PRO A 58 51.78 5.50 -14.75
C PRO A 58 51.92 5.69 -13.22
N SER A 59 52.37 6.85 -12.76
CA SER A 59 52.53 7.17 -11.33
C SER A 59 51.45 8.12 -10.78
N LEU A 60 50.44 8.47 -11.58
CA LEU A 60 49.49 9.53 -11.24
C LEU A 60 48.39 9.02 -10.30
N ARG A 61 48.62 9.23 -9.00
CA ARG A 61 47.60 9.05 -7.95
C ARG A 61 46.63 10.21 -7.93
N LEU A 62 45.67 10.19 -8.85
CA LEU A 62 44.66 11.24 -9.01
C LEU A 62 43.68 11.25 -7.85
N ARG A 63 43.83 12.21 -6.95
CA ARG A 63 42.80 12.54 -5.95
C ARG A 63 41.78 13.50 -6.54
N ILE A 64 40.60 13.54 -5.94
CA ILE A 64 39.51 14.44 -6.35
C ILE A 64 40.00 15.90 -6.39
N GLU A 65 40.76 16.31 -5.36
CA GLU A 65 41.37 17.65 -5.28
C GLU A 65 42.28 17.94 -6.48
N THR A 66 43.09 16.97 -6.90
CA THR A 66 43.99 17.12 -8.06
C THR A 66 43.21 17.38 -9.35
N VAL A 67 42.06 16.73 -9.54
CA VAL A 67 41.21 16.98 -10.71
C VAL A 67 40.64 18.40 -10.68
N ILE A 68 40.30 18.91 -9.49
CA ILE A 68 39.78 20.25 -9.32
C ILE A 68 40.88 21.30 -9.51
N GLU A 69 42.10 21.06 -9.04
CA GLU A 69 43.27 21.93 -9.28
C GLU A 69 43.59 22.03 -10.77
N ILE A 70 43.55 20.89 -11.49
CA ILE A 70 43.70 20.86 -12.95
C ILE A 70 42.61 21.72 -13.60
N LEU A 71 41.36 21.55 -13.18
CA LEU A 71 40.24 22.32 -13.71
C LEU A 71 40.36 23.82 -13.44
N ALA A 72 40.71 24.21 -12.21
CA ALA A 72 40.94 25.61 -11.83
C ALA A 72 42.01 26.26 -12.70
N THR A 73 43.11 25.53 -12.95
CA THR A 73 44.21 25.98 -13.81
C THR A 73 43.75 26.17 -15.25
N LEU A 74 42.99 25.22 -15.80
CA LEU A 74 42.48 25.29 -17.18
C LEU A 74 41.45 26.42 -17.37
N GLU A 75 40.61 26.65 -16.36
CA GLU A 75 39.56 27.66 -16.37
C GLU A 75 40.05 29.03 -15.89
N LYS A 76 41.35 29.16 -15.55
CA LYS A 76 42.00 30.38 -15.07
C LYS A 76 41.30 30.99 -13.85
N ILE A 77 41.00 30.14 -12.88
CA ILE A 77 40.38 30.55 -11.62
C ILE A 77 41.49 30.75 -10.59
N ASP A 78 41.68 32.02 -10.17
CA ASP A 78 42.78 32.42 -9.28
C ASP A 78 42.61 31.91 -7.84
N ASP A 79 41.39 31.95 -7.29
CA ASP A 79 41.06 31.37 -5.99
C ASP A 79 40.00 30.26 -6.11
N MET A 80 40.37 29.04 -5.73
CA MET A 80 39.45 27.90 -5.72
C MET A 80 38.21 28.12 -4.83
N LYS A 81 38.25 29.06 -3.89
CA LYS A 81 37.06 29.47 -3.10
C LYS A 81 35.93 30.03 -3.97
N ASP A 82 36.25 30.54 -5.15
CA ASP A 82 35.27 31.06 -6.11
C ASP A 82 34.64 29.94 -6.97
N MET A 83 35.11 28.69 -6.81
CA MET A 83 34.54 27.51 -7.46
C MET A 83 33.43 26.90 -6.63
N THR A 84 32.37 26.48 -7.33
CA THR A 84 31.38 25.54 -6.79
C THR A 84 31.55 24.19 -7.47
N VAL A 85 31.78 23.13 -6.71
CA VAL A 85 31.92 21.76 -7.23
C VAL A 85 30.76 20.93 -6.72
N ILE A 86 29.99 20.34 -7.63
CA ILE A 86 28.91 19.40 -7.30
C ILE A 86 29.33 18.02 -7.80
N LEU A 87 29.68 17.13 -6.89
CA LEU A 87 30.10 15.76 -7.19
C LEU A 87 28.97 14.79 -6.87
N CYS A 88 28.27 14.33 -7.90
CA CYS A 88 27.26 13.28 -7.81
C CYS A 88 27.92 11.94 -8.12
N VAL A 89 27.91 11.01 -7.17
CA VAL A 89 28.44 9.65 -7.30
C VAL A 89 27.30 8.66 -7.12
N ASP A 90 27.00 7.93 -8.19
CA ASP A 90 25.90 6.97 -8.23
C ASP A 90 26.40 5.52 -8.26
N GLY A 91 25.58 4.60 -7.75
CA GLY A 91 25.85 3.16 -7.84
C GLY A 91 26.91 2.63 -6.89
N LEU A 92 27.18 3.28 -5.75
CA LEU A 92 28.24 2.83 -4.84
C LEU A 92 28.05 1.38 -4.36
N GLN A 93 26.83 0.87 -4.32
CA GLN A 93 26.52 -0.53 -3.98
C GLN A 93 27.17 -1.55 -4.91
N GLN A 94 27.61 -1.14 -6.10
CA GLN A 94 28.34 -2.00 -7.05
C GLN A 94 29.79 -2.26 -6.62
N LEU A 95 30.29 -1.51 -5.63
CA LEU A 95 31.61 -1.72 -5.05
C LEU A 95 31.57 -2.86 -4.04
N VAL A 96 32.68 -3.61 -3.95
CA VAL A 96 32.80 -4.70 -2.96
C VAL A 96 32.54 -4.16 -1.55
N ASN A 97 31.53 -4.73 -0.91
CA ASN A 97 31.19 -4.49 0.49
C ASN A 97 31.16 -5.84 1.23
N ASN A 98 32.29 -6.21 1.81
CA ASN A 98 32.45 -7.43 2.62
C ASN A 98 32.10 -7.18 4.10
N GLY A 99 31.46 -6.05 4.44
CA GLY A 99 31.15 -5.67 5.82
C GLY A 99 32.31 -5.06 6.61
N THR A 100 33.55 -5.08 6.10
CA THR A 100 34.69 -4.41 6.75
C THR A 100 34.80 -2.96 6.29
N LYS A 101 35.30 -2.07 7.16
CA LYS A 101 35.51 -0.65 6.83
C LYS A 101 36.68 -0.41 5.86
N THR A 102 37.43 -1.45 5.54
CA THR A 102 38.54 -1.43 4.56
C THR A 102 38.11 -1.84 3.16
N CYS A 103 36.83 -2.18 2.95
CA CYS A 103 36.32 -2.57 1.64
C CYS A 103 36.26 -1.38 0.66
N ALA A 104 36.12 -1.68 -0.63
CA ALA A 104 36.10 -0.66 -1.68
C ALA A 104 34.98 0.37 -1.48
N PHE A 105 33.79 -0.08 -1.06
CA PHE A 105 32.67 0.80 -0.75
C PHE A 105 33.05 1.89 0.26
N TYR A 106 33.59 1.51 1.42
CA TYR A 106 33.93 2.46 2.48
C TYR A 106 35.17 3.29 2.15
N ARG A 107 36.15 2.75 1.42
CA ARG A 107 37.33 3.52 0.98
C ARG A 107 36.94 4.64 0.00
N VAL A 108 36.06 4.36 -0.96
CA VAL A 108 35.55 5.37 -1.89
C VAL A 108 34.71 6.41 -1.15
N LEU A 109 33.79 5.97 -0.30
CA LEU A 109 32.97 6.87 0.51
C LEU A 109 33.82 7.78 1.42
N ALA A 110 34.83 7.22 2.09
CA ALA A 110 35.77 7.97 2.91
C ALA A 110 36.56 8.99 2.08
N THR A 111 36.96 8.64 0.85
CA THR A 111 37.65 9.57 -0.06
C THR A 111 36.77 10.76 -0.42
N ILE A 112 35.50 10.52 -0.72
CA ILE A 112 34.53 11.59 -1.01
C ILE A 112 34.31 12.48 0.22
N CYS A 113 34.14 11.87 1.40
CA CYS A 113 34.01 12.61 2.66
C CYS A 113 35.25 13.42 3.01
N ASN A 114 36.45 12.88 2.79
CA ASN A 114 37.70 13.58 3.01
C ASN A 114 37.81 14.80 2.10
N PHE A 115 37.49 14.62 0.81
CA PHE A 115 37.42 15.74 -0.13
C PHE A 115 36.43 16.82 0.35
N LEU A 116 35.20 16.44 0.72
CA LEU A 116 34.20 17.40 1.21
C LEU A 116 34.70 18.19 2.43
N ASN A 117 35.43 17.53 3.34
CA ASN A 117 35.95 18.15 4.56
C ASN A 117 37.17 19.04 4.33
N SER A 118 38.00 18.74 3.33
CA SER A 118 39.26 19.45 3.08
C SER A 118 39.23 20.35 1.84
N SER A 119 38.12 20.38 1.09
CA SER A 119 38.06 21.10 -0.18
C SER A 119 38.26 22.60 0.03
N ARG A 120 39.07 23.21 -0.83
CA ARG A 120 39.21 24.67 -0.91
C ARG A 120 38.04 25.32 -1.65
N ALA A 121 37.36 24.58 -2.52
CA ALA A 121 36.18 25.01 -3.23
C ALA A 121 34.91 24.80 -2.38
N PHE A 122 33.84 25.52 -2.71
CA PHE A 122 32.54 25.17 -2.17
C PHE A 122 32.06 23.86 -2.79
N ALA A 123 32.14 22.76 -2.04
CA ALA A 123 31.84 21.42 -2.52
C ALA A 123 30.49 20.91 -1.99
N VAL A 124 29.72 20.28 -2.87
CA VAL A 124 28.53 19.49 -2.52
C VAL A 124 28.72 18.10 -3.10
N CYS A 125 28.80 17.09 -2.24
CA CYS A 125 28.88 15.69 -2.66
C CYS A 125 27.53 15.00 -2.45
N VAL A 126 27.03 14.34 -3.49
CA VAL A 126 25.79 13.55 -3.47
C VAL A 126 26.15 12.12 -3.79
N CYS A 127 25.95 11.22 -2.83
CA CYS A 127 26.22 9.79 -3.01
C CYS A 127 24.90 9.02 -3.06
N SER A 128 24.77 8.10 -4.01
CA SER A 128 23.68 7.14 -4.10
C SER A 128 24.22 5.73 -3.87
N ALA A 129 23.60 5.03 -2.92
CA ALA A 129 23.96 3.69 -2.52
C ALA A 129 22.72 2.93 -2.02
N THR A 130 22.55 1.68 -2.45
CA THR A 130 21.65 0.75 -1.76
C THR A 130 22.42 0.04 -0.65
N VAL A 131 22.02 0.23 0.60
CA VAL A 131 22.57 -0.48 1.76
C VAL A 131 21.55 -1.47 2.32
N GLN A 132 22.01 -2.69 2.65
CA GLN A 132 21.17 -3.74 3.24
C GLN A 132 21.25 -3.78 4.77
N CYS A 133 21.86 -2.77 5.40
CA CYS A 133 21.96 -2.66 6.85
C CYS A 133 21.46 -1.28 7.31
N PRO A 134 21.02 -1.16 8.58
CA PRO A 134 20.60 0.12 9.17
C PRO A 134 21.65 1.22 8.96
N VAL A 135 21.17 2.43 8.68
CA VAL A 135 22.01 3.52 8.14
C VAL A 135 23.00 4.02 9.18
N ASP A 136 22.63 4.00 10.46
CA ASP A 136 23.51 4.34 11.57
C ASP A 136 24.72 3.40 11.67
N ARG A 137 24.52 2.10 11.41
CA ARG A 137 25.58 1.09 11.36
C ARG A 137 26.43 1.24 10.10
N ALA A 138 25.79 1.44 8.95
CA ALA A 138 26.50 1.67 7.70
C ALA A 138 27.45 2.87 7.85
N LEU A 139 26.95 3.96 8.39
CA LEU A 139 27.69 5.21 8.52
C LEU A 139 28.33 5.41 9.89
N SER A 140 28.45 4.39 10.75
CA SER A 140 28.85 4.51 12.16
C SER A 140 30.02 5.45 12.41
N ASP A 141 31.08 5.32 11.60
CA ASP A 141 32.36 6.01 11.78
C ASP A 141 32.43 7.33 11.01
N SER A 142 31.35 7.70 10.33
CA SER A 142 31.25 8.99 9.65
C SER A 142 31.12 10.11 10.69
N PRO A 143 32.07 11.06 10.72
CA PRO A 143 32.01 12.22 11.61
C PRO A 143 30.96 13.25 11.14
N GLN A 144 30.32 13.01 10.00
CA GLN A 144 29.37 13.93 9.41
C GLN A 144 28.09 14.02 10.25
N LYS A 145 27.60 15.25 10.43
CA LYS A 145 26.27 15.48 10.98
C LYS A 145 25.24 14.85 10.04
N ARG A 146 24.35 14.02 10.59
CA ARG A 146 23.36 13.27 9.82
C ARG A 146 22.01 13.96 9.92
N VAL A 147 21.38 14.14 8.77
CA VAL A 147 19.99 14.59 8.66
C VAL A 147 19.25 13.54 7.84
N TYR A 148 18.29 12.87 8.47
CA TYR A 148 17.48 11.84 7.82
C TYR A 148 16.32 12.50 7.10
N LEU A 149 16.31 12.40 5.77
CA LEU A 149 15.18 12.85 4.96
C LEU A 149 14.21 11.69 4.75
N LEU A 150 12.93 11.96 4.95
CA LEU A 150 11.84 11.02 4.68
C LEU A 150 11.24 11.40 3.31
N PRO A 151 11.62 10.70 2.22
CA PRO A 151 11.02 10.99 0.93
C PRO A 151 9.51 10.72 0.97
N PRO A 152 8.68 11.57 0.34
CA PRO A 152 7.26 11.28 0.25
C PRO A 152 7.02 10.00 -0.59
N PRO A 153 5.89 9.32 -0.40
CA PRO A 153 5.42 8.29 -1.32
C PRO A 153 5.48 8.76 -2.77
N LEU A 154 5.90 7.87 -3.68
CA LEU A 154 5.78 8.16 -5.12
C LEU A 154 4.30 8.24 -5.50
N ARG A 155 3.96 9.16 -6.38
CA ARG A 155 2.64 9.20 -7.00
C ARG A 155 2.58 8.11 -8.07
N GLY A 156 2.08 6.94 -7.70
CA GLY A 156 2.12 5.74 -8.56
C GLY A 156 1.62 5.98 -9.99
N GLN A 157 0.53 6.74 -10.15
CA GLN A 157 -0.06 7.05 -11.45
C GLN A 157 0.78 8.01 -12.32
N GLU A 158 1.67 8.80 -11.71
CA GLU A 158 2.64 9.64 -12.45
C GLU A 158 3.84 8.79 -12.94
N VAL A 159 4.18 7.73 -12.20
CA VAL A 159 5.28 6.79 -12.54
C VAL A 159 4.82 5.75 -13.56
N LEU A 160 3.69 5.10 -13.30
CA LEU A 160 3.08 4.09 -14.13
C LEU A 160 1.64 4.50 -14.46
N LYS A 161 1.46 5.12 -15.63
CA LYS A 161 0.15 5.62 -16.08
C LYS A 161 -0.78 4.44 -16.39
N PRO A 162 -1.86 4.23 -15.61
CA PRO A 162 -2.75 3.10 -15.81
C PRO A 162 -3.64 3.29 -17.05
N ARG A 163 -3.86 2.20 -17.78
CA ARG A 163 -4.67 2.14 -19.01
C ARG A 163 -6.08 1.59 -18.77
N THR A 164 -6.26 0.79 -17.72
CA THR A 164 -7.52 0.15 -17.32
C THR A 164 -7.83 0.42 -15.85
N ARG A 165 -9.05 0.07 -15.41
CA ARG A 165 -9.42 0.18 -13.98
C ARG A 165 -8.61 -0.76 -13.10
N LEU A 166 -8.37 -1.97 -13.58
CA LEU A 166 -7.54 -2.97 -12.90
C LEU A 166 -6.11 -2.45 -12.73
N GLU A 167 -5.49 -1.92 -13.79
CA GLU A 167 -4.15 -1.31 -13.68
C GLU A 167 -4.14 -0.18 -12.65
N LYS A 168 -5.17 0.68 -12.66
CA LYS A 168 -5.27 1.76 -11.68
C LYS A 168 -5.37 1.21 -10.25
N LEU A 169 -6.09 0.12 -10.03
CA LEU A 169 -6.18 -0.54 -8.71
C LEU A 169 -4.82 -1.09 -8.30
N LEU A 170 -4.15 -1.84 -9.18
CA LEU A 170 -2.84 -2.43 -8.91
C LEU A 170 -1.79 -1.36 -8.64
N VAL A 171 -1.79 -0.24 -9.38
CA VAL A 171 -0.89 0.90 -9.14
C VAL A 171 -1.11 1.49 -7.74
N ASP A 172 -2.36 1.64 -7.32
CA ASP A 172 -2.68 2.13 -5.97
C ASP A 172 -2.27 1.11 -4.90
N ASP A 173 -2.41 -0.19 -5.17
CA ASP A 173 -1.99 -1.28 -4.27
C ASP A 173 -0.47 -1.32 -4.04
N MET A 174 0.33 -0.77 -4.97
CA MET A 174 1.77 -0.60 -4.79
C MET A 174 2.12 0.54 -3.84
N GLY A 175 1.14 1.36 -3.42
CA GLY A 175 1.28 2.35 -2.34
C GLY A 175 2.36 3.42 -2.56
N GLY A 176 2.80 3.64 -3.80
CA GLY A 176 3.92 4.54 -4.11
C GLY A 176 5.30 3.99 -3.72
N HIS A 177 5.45 2.67 -3.55
CA HIS A 177 6.74 2.03 -3.34
C HIS A 177 7.41 1.74 -4.69
N GLY A 178 8.62 2.29 -4.90
CA GLY A 178 9.34 2.17 -6.17
C GLY A 178 9.58 0.72 -6.60
N ARG A 179 10.06 -0.14 -5.68
CA ARG A 179 10.28 -1.57 -5.95
C ARG A 179 9.01 -2.28 -6.41
N ALA A 180 7.89 -2.03 -5.73
CA ALA A 180 6.61 -2.63 -6.05
C ALA A 180 6.05 -2.12 -7.40
N LEU A 181 6.15 -0.82 -7.67
CA LEU A 181 5.76 -0.21 -8.95
C LEU A 181 6.60 -0.74 -10.13
N GLU A 182 7.90 -0.93 -9.93
CA GLU A 182 8.80 -1.48 -10.94
C GLU A 182 8.44 -2.94 -11.27
N THR A 183 8.22 -3.76 -10.23
CA THR A 183 7.77 -5.15 -10.44
C THR A 183 6.41 -5.19 -11.14
N LEU A 184 5.45 -4.35 -10.73
CA LEU A 184 4.16 -4.23 -11.40
C LEU A 184 4.33 -3.85 -12.88
N ALA A 185 5.17 -2.85 -13.19
CA ALA A 185 5.44 -2.45 -14.57
C ALA A 185 6.02 -3.61 -15.39
N SER A 186 6.90 -4.42 -14.80
CA SER A 186 7.46 -5.61 -15.47
C SER A 186 6.41 -6.68 -15.74
N VAL A 187 5.47 -6.91 -14.82
CA VAL A 187 4.37 -7.87 -15.00
C VAL A 187 3.40 -7.36 -16.08
N LEU A 188 2.97 -6.10 -16.00
CA LEU A 188 2.00 -5.52 -16.94
C LEU A 188 2.53 -5.42 -18.38
N ARG A 189 3.85 -5.40 -18.60
CA ARG A 189 4.46 -5.45 -19.95
C ARG A 189 4.16 -6.75 -20.69
N GLN A 190 3.80 -7.81 -19.98
CA GLN A 190 3.47 -9.11 -20.58
C GLN A 190 2.06 -9.14 -21.17
N TYR A 191 1.26 -8.09 -20.91
CA TYR A 191 -0.13 -8.05 -21.30
C TYR A 191 -0.45 -6.84 -22.18
N THR A 192 -1.23 -7.11 -23.22
CA THR A 192 -2.01 -6.09 -23.92
C THR A 192 -3.18 -5.62 -23.04
N LYS A 193 -3.81 -4.51 -23.43
CA LYS A 193 -4.98 -3.98 -22.71
C LYS A 193 -6.12 -5.00 -22.70
N ASP A 194 -6.42 -5.58 -23.85
CA ASP A 194 -7.56 -6.50 -24.03
C ASP A 194 -7.35 -7.83 -23.27
N GLU A 195 -6.10 -8.31 -23.16
CA GLU A 195 -5.77 -9.49 -22.36
C GLU A 195 -5.96 -9.25 -20.85
N LEU A 196 -5.59 -8.06 -20.35
CA LEU A 196 -5.82 -7.71 -18.93
C LEU A 196 -7.31 -7.66 -18.59
N GLU A 197 -8.16 -7.25 -19.52
CA GLU A 197 -9.62 -7.21 -19.31
C GLU A 197 -10.26 -8.60 -19.17
N GLN A 198 -9.57 -9.64 -19.64
CA GLN A 198 -10.02 -11.04 -19.60
C GLN A 198 -9.28 -11.87 -18.56
N THR A 199 -8.21 -11.32 -17.98
CA THR A 199 -7.39 -12.00 -16.97
C THR A 199 -8.03 -11.84 -15.60
N ASP A 200 -8.01 -12.92 -14.80
CA ASP A 200 -8.37 -12.85 -13.39
C ASP A 200 -7.46 -11.83 -12.64
N PRO A 201 -8.04 -10.77 -12.03
CA PRO A 201 -7.28 -9.80 -11.26
C PRO A 201 -6.38 -10.39 -10.17
N ALA A 202 -6.85 -11.46 -9.50
CA ALA A 202 -6.09 -12.10 -8.43
C ALA A 202 -4.82 -12.76 -8.97
N SER A 203 -4.91 -13.41 -10.14
CA SER A 203 -3.75 -13.98 -10.85
C SER A 203 -2.67 -12.93 -11.16
N VAL A 204 -3.05 -11.73 -11.62
CA VAL A 204 -2.08 -10.66 -11.89
C VAL A 204 -1.38 -10.22 -10.61
N LEU A 205 -2.12 -10.06 -9.50
CA LEU A 205 -1.51 -9.70 -8.22
C LEU A 205 -0.58 -10.80 -7.69
N ASP A 206 -0.95 -12.07 -7.87
CA ASP A 206 -0.12 -13.22 -7.47
C ASP A 206 1.18 -13.30 -8.27
N GLN A 207 1.14 -12.94 -9.55
CA GLN A 207 2.36 -12.80 -10.36
C GLN A 207 3.26 -11.68 -9.84
N VAL A 208 2.68 -10.53 -9.46
CA VAL A 208 3.45 -9.43 -8.86
C VAL A 208 4.10 -9.89 -7.54
N CYS A 209 3.34 -10.57 -6.67
CA CYS A 209 3.88 -11.13 -5.42
C CYS A 209 5.01 -12.12 -5.67
N SER A 210 4.85 -13.00 -6.68
CA SER A 210 5.84 -14.00 -7.05
C SER A 210 7.10 -13.36 -7.61
N GLN A 211 6.97 -12.37 -8.49
CA GLN A 211 8.10 -11.62 -9.04
C GLN A 211 8.83 -10.81 -7.96
N LEU A 212 8.11 -10.20 -7.01
CA LEU A 212 8.73 -9.53 -5.85
C LEU A 212 9.58 -10.52 -5.04
N ARG A 213 9.05 -11.73 -4.77
CA ARG A 213 9.80 -12.78 -4.07
C ARG A 213 11.05 -13.21 -4.84
N LEU A 214 10.95 -13.36 -6.16
CA LEU A 214 12.09 -13.74 -6.99
C LEU A 214 13.17 -12.65 -7.03
N GLN A 215 12.79 -11.39 -7.27
CA GLN A 215 13.71 -10.26 -7.37
C GLN A 215 14.42 -9.94 -6.05
N TYR A 216 13.71 -10.13 -4.93
CA TYR A 216 14.22 -9.80 -3.59
C TYR A 216 14.31 -11.05 -2.70
N GLY A 217 14.71 -12.19 -3.27
CA GLY A 217 14.68 -13.50 -2.60
C GLY A 217 15.36 -13.53 -1.24
N GLU A 218 16.55 -12.92 -1.11
CA GLU A 218 17.26 -12.84 0.18
C GLU A 218 16.46 -12.10 1.25
N LEU A 219 15.79 -11.00 0.89
CA LEU A 219 14.95 -10.23 1.80
C LEU A 219 13.75 -11.07 2.25
N PHE A 220 13.05 -11.70 1.31
CA PHE A 220 11.88 -12.51 1.61
C PHE A 220 12.22 -13.82 2.32
N ALA A 221 13.45 -14.33 2.19
CA ALA A 221 13.95 -15.48 2.95
C ALA A 221 14.35 -15.12 4.40
N SER A 222 14.40 -13.83 4.75
CA SER A 222 14.77 -13.42 6.12
C SER A 222 13.70 -13.79 7.16
N PRO A 223 14.07 -13.92 8.44
CA PRO A 223 13.13 -14.22 9.53
C PRO A 223 11.96 -13.24 9.63
N LEU A 224 12.13 -12.00 9.17
CA LEU A 224 11.06 -10.99 9.11
C LEU A 224 9.87 -11.44 8.27
N PHE A 225 10.11 -12.14 7.16
CA PHE A 225 9.09 -12.53 6.19
C PHE A 225 8.74 -14.02 6.25
N GLN A 226 9.51 -14.83 6.99
CA GLN A 226 9.29 -16.27 7.13
C GLN A 226 8.66 -16.67 8.46
N ASP A 227 8.92 -15.92 9.53
CA ASP A 227 8.34 -16.19 10.84
C ASP A 227 6.94 -15.57 10.96
N PRO A 228 5.88 -16.38 11.14
CA PRO A 228 4.52 -15.88 11.31
C PRO A 228 4.38 -14.89 12.48
N ALA A 229 5.13 -15.05 13.56
CA ALA A 229 5.07 -14.16 14.71
C ALA A 229 5.62 -12.76 14.39
N ASN A 230 6.73 -12.69 13.64
CA ASN A 230 7.29 -11.42 13.17
C ASN A 230 6.34 -10.74 12.18
N CYS A 231 5.80 -11.49 11.21
CA CYS A 231 4.82 -10.97 10.27
C CYS A 231 3.58 -10.42 11.00
N GLN A 232 3.05 -11.16 11.98
CA GLN A 232 1.90 -10.74 12.78
C GLN A 232 2.18 -9.44 13.54
N ALA A 233 3.34 -9.34 14.20
CA ALA A 233 3.72 -8.16 14.95
C ALA A 233 3.91 -6.92 14.06
N VAL A 234 4.49 -7.06 12.86
CA VAL A 234 4.61 -5.98 11.88
C VAL A 234 3.24 -5.54 11.36
N LEU A 235 2.36 -6.49 11.03
CA LEU A 235 0.99 -6.20 10.61
C LEU A 235 0.22 -5.46 11.71
N ALA A 236 0.34 -5.91 12.97
CA ALA A 236 -0.29 -5.28 14.12
C ALA A 236 0.25 -3.86 14.35
N ALA A 237 1.56 -3.64 14.17
CA ALA A 237 2.18 -2.32 14.25
C ALA A 237 1.59 -1.35 13.22
N ILE A 238 1.43 -1.79 11.96
CA ILE A 238 0.84 -0.98 10.88
C ILE A 238 -0.63 -0.67 11.17
N LEU A 239 -1.43 -1.68 11.52
CA LEU A 239 -2.86 -1.50 11.80
C LEU A 239 -3.12 -0.65 13.06
N SER A 240 -2.23 -0.70 14.05
CA SER A 240 -2.38 0.07 15.30
C SER A 240 -2.27 1.58 15.08
N ARG A 241 -1.61 2.02 13.99
CA ARG A 241 -1.20 3.41 13.75
C ARG A 241 -0.47 4.05 14.93
N ARG A 242 0.21 3.23 15.75
CA ARG A 242 1.02 3.73 16.86
C ARG A 242 2.12 4.64 16.30
N CYS A 243 2.45 5.69 17.07
CA CYS A 243 3.61 6.52 16.79
C CYS A 243 4.88 5.82 17.28
N TYR A 244 5.88 5.76 16.40
CA TYR A 244 7.19 5.16 16.60
C TYR A 244 8.30 6.18 16.37
N CYS A 245 9.35 6.08 17.18
CA CYS A 245 10.66 6.62 16.88
C CYS A 245 11.46 5.63 16.01
N VAL A 246 12.48 6.12 15.29
CA VAL A 246 13.29 5.28 14.39
C VAL A 246 14.03 4.14 15.10
N PHE A 247 14.27 4.26 16.40
CA PHE A 247 14.95 3.24 17.22
C PHE A 247 13.99 2.38 18.04
N ASP A 248 12.68 2.60 17.91
CA ASP A 248 11.70 1.75 18.58
C ASP A 248 11.69 0.37 17.94
N TRP A 249 11.61 -0.66 18.78
CA TRP A 249 11.47 -2.04 18.36
C TRP A 249 10.06 -2.32 17.84
N VAL A 250 9.96 -2.94 16.68
CA VAL A 250 8.68 -3.40 16.09
C VAL A 250 8.50 -4.89 16.35
N VAL A 251 9.57 -5.66 16.14
CA VAL A 251 9.67 -7.08 16.48
C VAL A 251 10.96 -7.30 17.28
N PRO A 252 11.14 -8.46 17.94
CA PRO A 252 12.41 -8.77 18.61
C PRO A 252 13.59 -8.54 17.66
N ASP A 253 14.60 -7.81 18.13
CA ASP A 253 15.84 -7.53 17.39
C ASP A 253 15.68 -6.77 16.06
N MET A 254 14.51 -6.14 15.82
CA MET A 254 14.33 -5.22 14.69
C MET A 254 13.65 -3.89 15.08
N THR A 255 14.41 -2.81 14.91
CA THR A 255 13.95 -1.43 15.04
C THR A 255 13.22 -0.95 13.78
N VAL A 256 12.51 0.18 13.89
CA VAL A 256 11.90 0.86 12.74
C VAL A 256 12.92 1.20 11.65
N ASP A 257 14.13 1.66 11.98
CA ASP A 257 15.15 1.97 10.97
C ASP A 257 15.59 0.71 10.21
N GLN A 258 15.82 -0.39 10.93
CA GLN A 258 16.13 -1.68 10.33
C GLN A 258 15.01 -2.16 9.41
N LEU A 259 13.76 -2.10 9.86
CA LEU A 259 12.61 -2.52 9.05
C LEU A 259 12.47 -1.70 7.77
N ARG A 260 12.71 -0.39 7.84
CA ARG A 260 12.64 0.52 6.68
C ARG A 260 13.80 0.37 5.72
N SER A 261 14.97 -0.08 6.19
CA SER A 261 16.14 -0.34 5.34
C SER A 261 15.84 -1.36 4.23
N CYS A 262 14.84 -2.23 4.44
CA CYS A 262 14.35 -3.18 3.44
C CYS A 262 13.69 -2.50 2.21
N GLY A 263 13.30 -1.23 2.30
CA GLY A 263 12.61 -0.50 1.21
C GLY A 263 11.13 -0.85 1.02
N MET A 264 10.59 -1.75 1.84
CA MET A 264 9.19 -2.21 1.78
C MET A 264 8.27 -1.53 2.81
N PHE A 265 8.85 -0.80 3.76
CA PHE A 265 8.15 -0.13 4.85
C PHE A 265 8.57 1.35 4.94
N ARG A 266 7.67 2.19 5.45
CA ARG A 266 7.91 3.63 5.61
C ARG A 266 7.46 4.09 7.00
N LEU A 267 8.20 5.05 7.55
CA LEU A 267 7.73 5.84 8.67
C LEU A 267 7.19 7.15 8.11
N THR A 268 5.93 7.45 8.41
CA THR A 268 5.30 8.70 8.02
C THR A 268 5.80 9.86 8.87
N ARG A 269 5.44 11.09 8.48
CA ARG A 269 5.83 12.30 9.23
C ARG A 269 5.20 12.36 10.64
N ASP A 270 4.03 11.76 10.81
CA ASP A 270 3.34 11.59 12.10
C ASP A 270 3.87 10.39 12.91
N GLY A 271 4.91 9.71 12.42
CA GLY A 271 5.59 8.62 13.14
C GLY A 271 4.87 7.28 13.04
N THR A 272 3.94 7.10 12.12
CA THR A 272 3.24 5.82 11.92
C THR A 272 3.95 4.94 10.90
N LEU A 273 3.89 3.62 11.10
CA LEU A 273 4.47 2.66 10.18
C LEU A 273 3.46 2.32 9.07
N GLU A 274 3.92 2.32 7.82
CA GLU A 274 3.11 2.02 6.63
C GLU A 274 3.84 1.10 5.66
N CYS A 275 3.06 0.36 4.86
CA CYS A 275 3.53 -0.34 3.68
C CYS A 275 2.46 -0.32 2.57
N ALA A 276 2.84 -0.75 1.38
CA ALA A 276 1.91 -0.98 0.28
C ALA A 276 0.95 -2.14 0.58
N PHE A 277 -0.25 -2.11 0.01
CA PHE A 277 -1.22 -3.21 0.12
C PHE A 277 -0.61 -4.55 -0.30
N VAL A 278 0.16 -4.58 -1.41
CA VAL A 278 0.80 -5.82 -1.89
C VAL A 278 1.76 -6.41 -0.85
N ILE A 279 2.53 -5.57 -0.15
CA ILE A 279 3.45 -6.01 0.90
C ILE A 279 2.67 -6.48 2.13
N PHE A 280 1.62 -5.74 2.51
CA PHE A 280 0.72 -6.14 3.59
C PHE A 280 0.09 -7.51 3.33
N LEU A 281 -0.40 -7.75 2.11
CA LEU A 281 -0.98 -9.02 1.68
C LEU A 281 0.05 -10.16 1.74
N MET A 282 1.28 -9.91 1.29
CA MET A 282 2.35 -10.90 1.34
C MET A 282 2.66 -11.35 2.77
N LEU A 283 2.72 -10.42 3.74
CA LEU A 283 2.87 -10.73 5.17
C LEU A 283 1.62 -11.45 5.71
N LEU A 284 0.43 -11.00 5.35
CA LEU A 284 -0.82 -11.60 5.83
C LEU A 284 -0.97 -13.07 5.38
N ARG A 285 -0.43 -13.42 4.20
CA ARG A 285 -0.42 -14.78 3.67
C ARG A 285 0.53 -15.72 4.41
N THR A 286 1.45 -15.24 5.24
CA THR A 286 2.32 -16.09 6.07
C THR A 286 1.71 -16.43 7.42
N LEU A 287 0.61 -15.77 7.81
CA LEU A 287 -0.08 -16.08 9.05
C LEU A 287 -0.72 -17.48 8.98
N PRO A 288 -0.84 -18.20 10.11
CA PRO A 288 -1.45 -19.52 10.09
C PRO A 288 -2.94 -19.41 9.72
N LYS A 289 -3.38 -20.30 8.82
CA LYS A 289 -4.78 -20.39 8.37
C LYS A 289 -5.22 -21.85 8.39
N THR A 290 -6.47 -22.10 8.76
CA THR A 290 -7.10 -23.41 8.49
C THR A 290 -7.47 -23.50 7.01
N SER A 291 -7.59 -24.71 6.45
CA SER A 291 -7.88 -24.92 5.02
C SER A 291 -9.13 -24.15 4.55
N GLY A 292 -10.21 -24.16 5.35
CA GLY A 292 -11.43 -23.39 5.07
C GLY A 292 -11.21 -21.87 5.12
N ALA A 293 -10.36 -21.38 6.03
CA ALA A 293 -10.02 -19.96 6.13
C ALA A 293 -9.12 -19.44 4.99
N VAL A 294 -8.42 -20.32 4.27
CA VAL A 294 -7.64 -19.93 3.08
C VAL A 294 -8.57 -19.65 1.90
N ALA A 295 -9.43 -20.61 1.56
CA ALA A 295 -10.34 -20.50 0.42
C ALA A 295 -11.27 -19.28 0.55
N ASP A 296 -11.86 -19.12 1.73
CA ASP A 296 -12.72 -18.00 2.08
C ASP A 296 -11.96 -16.65 2.01
N PHE A 297 -10.68 -16.61 2.41
CA PHE A 297 -9.87 -15.39 2.30
C PHE A 297 -9.60 -15.00 0.84
N ASP A 298 -9.18 -15.95 0.02
CA ASP A 298 -8.84 -15.68 -1.39
C ASP A 298 -10.10 -15.35 -2.21
N GLU A 299 -11.24 -15.95 -1.89
CA GLU A 299 -12.54 -15.61 -2.48
C GLU A 299 -12.89 -14.13 -2.24
N HIS A 300 -12.94 -13.70 -0.97
CA HIS A 300 -13.28 -12.31 -0.65
C HIS A 300 -12.23 -11.32 -1.13
N LEU A 301 -10.94 -11.68 -1.07
CA LEU A 301 -9.86 -10.88 -1.66
C LEU A 301 -10.10 -10.66 -3.16
N THR A 302 -10.43 -11.71 -3.90
CA THR A 302 -10.75 -11.64 -5.34
C THR A 302 -11.93 -10.72 -5.59
N ARG A 303 -13.01 -10.85 -4.80
CA ARG A 303 -14.17 -9.94 -4.90
C ARG A 303 -13.78 -8.48 -4.67
N THR A 304 -12.90 -8.19 -3.71
CA THR A 304 -12.40 -6.80 -3.51
C THR A 304 -11.54 -6.27 -4.67
N MET A 305 -11.07 -7.13 -5.59
CA MET A 305 -10.36 -6.73 -6.81
C MET A 305 -11.27 -6.55 -8.02
N LEU A 306 -12.47 -7.12 -7.98
CA LEU A 306 -13.47 -6.91 -9.01
C LEU A 306 -13.84 -5.41 -9.04
N GLY A 307 -14.26 -4.92 -10.20
CA GLY A 307 -14.33 -3.48 -10.49
C GLY A 307 -15.34 -2.69 -9.65
N TRP A 308 -16.17 -3.39 -8.87
CA TRP A 308 -17.20 -2.83 -7.99
C TRP A 308 -17.63 -3.83 -6.89
N PRO A 309 -16.84 -4.04 -5.83
CA PRO A 309 -17.29 -4.84 -4.69
C PRO A 309 -18.35 -4.07 -3.91
N ARG A 310 -19.32 -4.77 -3.33
CA ARG A 310 -20.23 -4.14 -2.36
C ARG A 310 -19.42 -3.57 -1.21
N PHE A 311 -19.77 -2.37 -0.75
CA PHE A 311 -19.01 -1.70 0.31
C PHE A 311 -18.98 -2.54 1.59
N GLU A 312 -20.07 -3.25 1.89
CA GLU A 312 -20.18 -4.16 3.01
C GLU A 312 -19.19 -5.33 2.91
N GLU A 313 -18.97 -5.89 1.72
CA GLU A 313 -18.01 -6.98 1.50
C GLU A 313 -16.57 -6.52 1.77
N PHE A 314 -16.21 -5.32 1.29
CA PHE A 314 -14.91 -4.74 1.59
C PHE A 314 -14.71 -4.52 3.10
N VAL A 315 -15.71 -3.97 3.79
CA VAL A 315 -15.64 -3.70 5.23
C VAL A 315 -15.56 -5.01 6.02
N ALA A 316 -16.33 -6.04 5.64
CA ALA A 316 -16.27 -7.36 6.25
C ALA A 316 -14.91 -8.02 6.04
N PHE A 317 -14.36 -7.95 4.82
CA PHE A 317 -13.01 -8.40 4.50
C PHE A 317 -11.95 -7.70 5.36
N TYR A 318 -12.03 -6.37 5.48
CA TYR A 318 -11.12 -5.61 6.32
C TYR A 318 -11.24 -5.99 7.82
N ARG A 319 -12.47 -6.21 8.31
CA ARG A 319 -12.71 -6.66 9.69
C ARG A 319 -12.14 -8.05 9.94
N ARG A 320 -12.21 -8.95 8.96
CA ARG A 320 -11.56 -10.26 9.00
C ARG A 320 -10.04 -10.15 9.08
N VAL A 321 -9.43 -9.28 8.27
CA VAL A 321 -7.97 -9.02 8.33
C VAL A 321 -7.55 -8.66 9.76
N LYS A 322 -8.31 -7.79 10.45
CA LYS A 322 -8.06 -7.47 11.86
C LYS A 322 -8.15 -8.69 12.78
N SER A 323 -9.13 -9.58 12.58
CA SER A 323 -9.25 -10.82 13.36
C SER A 323 -8.04 -11.73 13.21
N MET A 324 -7.48 -11.83 11.99
CA MET A 324 -6.28 -12.63 11.72
C MET A 324 -5.05 -12.03 12.37
N VAL A 325 -4.87 -10.71 12.27
CA VAL A 325 -3.68 -10.02 12.79
C VAL A 325 -3.66 -9.99 14.32
N TYR A 326 -4.80 -9.77 14.96
CA TYR A 326 -4.90 -9.70 16.42
C TYR A 326 -5.24 -11.04 17.09
N TRP A 327 -5.23 -12.14 16.34
CA TRP A 327 -5.50 -13.47 16.87
C TRP A 327 -4.52 -13.83 18.01
N GLY A 328 -5.06 -14.27 19.14
CA GLY A 328 -4.30 -14.75 20.28
C GLY A 328 -3.69 -13.66 21.17
N THR A 329 -3.89 -12.38 20.84
CA THR A 329 -3.38 -11.25 21.64
C THR A 329 -4.50 -10.27 21.98
N PRO A 330 -4.90 -10.15 23.26
CA PRO A 330 -5.80 -9.10 23.72
C PRO A 330 -5.28 -7.71 23.33
N VAL A 331 -6.10 -6.93 22.64
CA VAL A 331 -5.72 -5.61 22.15
C VAL A 331 -6.73 -4.56 22.62
N LYS A 332 -6.25 -3.35 22.93
CA LYS A 332 -7.15 -2.23 23.29
C LYS A 332 -8.13 -2.00 22.15
N LEU A 333 -9.42 -1.84 22.46
CA LEU A 333 -10.44 -1.56 21.46
C LEU A 333 -10.12 -0.28 20.67
N SER A 334 -9.49 0.72 21.33
CA SER A 334 -8.98 1.93 20.68
C SER A 334 -7.86 1.68 19.67
N THR A 335 -7.05 0.64 19.90
CA THR A 335 -6.00 0.20 18.97
C THR A 335 -6.60 -0.62 17.84
N PHE A 336 -7.58 -1.48 18.14
CA PHE A 336 -8.29 -2.28 17.15
C PHE A 336 -9.05 -1.42 16.13
N HIS A 337 -9.69 -0.34 16.58
CA HIS A 337 -10.35 0.65 15.72
C HIS A 337 -9.55 1.94 15.52
N SER A 338 -8.22 1.83 15.50
CA SER A 338 -7.36 2.99 15.24
C SER A 338 -7.76 3.70 13.94
N GLY A 339 -7.77 5.03 13.98
CA GLY A 339 -8.22 5.88 12.87
C GLY A 339 -9.72 6.22 12.86
N ALA A 340 -10.55 5.53 13.64
CA ALA A 340 -11.95 5.89 13.83
C ALA A 340 -12.14 6.91 14.95
N ARG A 341 -13.21 7.72 14.87
CA ARG A 341 -13.70 8.49 16.02
C ARG A 341 -14.53 7.57 16.89
N PHE A 342 -14.27 7.56 18.19
CA PHE A 342 -14.97 6.70 19.14
C PHE A 342 -15.31 7.47 20.41
N GLY A 343 -16.43 7.11 21.02
CA GLY A 343 -16.69 7.44 22.42
C GLY A 343 -15.76 6.67 23.36
N PRO A 344 -16.00 6.72 24.68
CA PRO A 344 -15.12 6.10 25.67
C PRO A 344 -14.87 4.60 25.41
N ILE A 345 -13.61 4.21 25.20
CA ILE A 345 -13.17 2.80 24.99
C ILE A 345 -11.77 2.47 25.56
N HIS A 346 -11.13 3.40 26.28
CA HIS A 346 -9.69 3.33 26.63
C HIS A 346 -9.29 2.20 27.59
N CYS A 347 -10.24 1.61 28.31
CA CYS A 347 -10.02 0.52 29.26
C CYS A 347 -10.70 -0.79 28.83
N ILE A 348 -11.05 -0.90 27.55
CA ILE A 348 -11.69 -2.07 26.97
C ILE A 348 -10.67 -2.80 26.08
N LEU A 349 -10.47 -4.08 26.34
CA LEU A 349 -9.74 -4.98 25.46
C LEU A 349 -10.72 -5.79 24.63
N ILE A 350 -10.37 -6.08 23.38
CA ILE A 350 -11.05 -7.06 22.53
C ILE A 350 -10.14 -8.28 22.39
N ASN A 351 -10.75 -9.46 22.50
CA ASN A 351 -10.06 -10.74 22.35
C ASN A 351 -10.50 -11.42 21.06
N GLU A 352 -9.57 -11.60 20.13
CA GLU A 352 -9.77 -12.43 18.95
C GLU A 352 -9.28 -13.84 19.23
N LEU A 353 -10.22 -14.74 19.51
CA LEU A 353 -9.95 -16.13 19.91
C LEU A 353 -9.52 -17.00 18.73
N GLN A 354 -9.99 -16.67 17.53
CA GLN A 354 -9.68 -17.38 16.29
C GLN A 354 -9.79 -16.45 15.07
N PRO A 355 -9.09 -16.76 13.96
CA PRO A 355 -9.34 -16.13 12.68
C PRO A 355 -10.79 -16.40 12.24
N ARG A 356 -11.49 -15.35 11.81
CA ARG A 356 -12.90 -15.45 11.44
C ARG A 356 -13.11 -15.77 9.96
N THR A 357 -14.22 -16.41 9.65
CA THR A 357 -14.76 -16.55 8.29
C THR A 357 -15.81 -15.47 8.02
N ILE A 358 -16.10 -15.23 6.75
CA ILE A 358 -17.19 -14.33 6.35
C ILE A 358 -18.34 -15.17 5.80
N GLU A 359 -19.56 -14.85 6.23
CA GLU A 359 -20.77 -15.49 5.72
C GLU A 359 -21.81 -14.44 5.32
N GLU A 360 -22.34 -14.58 4.11
CA GLU A 360 -23.44 -13.75 3.62
C GLU A 360 -24.77 -14.40 3.96
N SER A 361 -25.59 -13.68 4.73
CA SER A 361 -26.93 -14.16 5.03
C SER A 361 -27.88 -13.90 3.87
N THR A 362 -28.65 -14.93 3.51
CA THR A 362 -29.75 -14.83 2.55
C THR A 362 -31.01 -14.21 3.16
N SER A 363 -31.06 -14.06 4.48
CA SER A 363 -32.20 -13.53 5.24
C SER A 363 -31.81 -12.31 6.07
N GLN A 364 -32.80 -11.48 6.41
CA GLN A 364 -32.58 -10.33 7.28
C GLN A 364 -32.50 -10.80 8.73
N GLN A 365 -31.38 -10.50 9.39
CA GLN A 365 -31.12 -10.88 10.78
C GLN A 365 -31.12 -9.67 11.72
N VAL A 366 -31.48 -9.94 12.98
CA VAL A 366 -31.40 -8.96 14.07
C VAL A 366 -29.96 -8.93 14.58
N SER A 367 -29.34 -7.75 14.54
CA SER A 367 -27.90 -7.59 14.81
C SER A 367 -27.54 -7.31 16.27
N ARG A 368 -28.48 -6.84 17.09
CA ARG A 368 -28.30 -6.57 18.53
C ARG A 368 -28.21 -7.84 19.37
N SER A 369 -27.39 -7.83 20.42
CA SER A 369 -27.27 -8.97 21.33
C SER A 369 -28.56 -9.26 22.13
N GLY A 370 -28.80 -10.51 22.52
CA GLY A 370 -29.91 -10.88 23.41
C GLY A 370 -31.30 -10.97 22.77
N SER A 371 -31.45 -10.69 21.46
CA SER A 371 -32.61 -11.17 20.71
C SER A 371 -32.46 -12.67 20.53
N GLY A 372 -33.24 -13.46 21.26
CA GLY A 372 -33.05 -14.91 21.39
C GLY A 372 -32.76 -15.63 20.07
N ASP A 373 -31.84 -16.59 20.13
CA ASP A 373 -31.53 -17.55 19.07
C ASP A 373 -32.82 -18.12 18.52
N SER A 374 -33.36 -17.51 17.46
CA SER A 374 -34.55 -18.02 16.83
C SER A 374 -34.12 -19.27 16.09
N THR A 375 -34.69 -20.42 16.48
CA THR A 375 -34.59 -21.74 15.86
C THR A 375 -35.18 -21.78 14.43
N ARG A 376 -34.94 -20.73 13.63
CA ARG A 376 -35.30 -20.67 12.22
C ARG A 376 -34.14 -21.24 11.43
N HIS A 377 -34.44 -22.13 10.48
CA HIS A 377 -33.47 -22.89 9.70
C HIS A 377 -32.51 -22.05 8.82
N ASP A 378 -32.65 -20.72 8.77
CA ASP A 378 -31.89 -19.81 7.90
C ASP A 378 -31.10 -18.72 8.67
N VAL A 379 -30.93 -18.87 9.98
CA VAL A 379 -30.14 -17.95 10.81
C VAL A 379 -28.71 -18.45 10.92
N VAL A 380 -27.75 -17.57 10.62
CA VAL A 380 -26.31 -17.86 10.73
C VAL A 380 -25.95 -17.89 12.21
N ASP A 381 -25.41 -19.01 12.68
CA ASP A 381 -25.02 -19.14 14.07
C ASP A 381 -23.70 -18.39 14.33
N VAL A 382 -23.80 -17.30 15.10
CA VAL A 382 -22.65 -16.50 15.55
C VAL A 382 -22.19 -16.84 16.96
N SER A 383 -22.79 -17.85 17.60
CA SER A 383 -22.51 -18.24 19.00
C SER A 383 -21.06 -18.68 19.20
N GLU A 384 -20.47 -19.34 18.21
CA GLU A 384 -19.08 -19.84 18.23
C GLU A 384 -18.02 -18.74 18.02
N MET A 385 -18.42 -17.48 17.81
CA MET A 385 -17.52 -16.34 17.54
C MET A 385 -16.54 -16.58 16.37
N GLY A 386 -16.87 -17.50 15.46
CA GLY A 386 -16.07 -17.84 14.29
C GLY A 386 -16.42 -17.02 13.05
N THR A 387 -17.57 -16.35 13.04
CA THR A 387 -18.17 -15.83 11.80
C THR A 387 -18.39 -14.31 11.87
N ILE A 388 -18.08 -13.63 10.77
CA ILE A 388 -18.50 -12.26 10.46
C ILE A 388 -19.67 -12.36 9.49
N VAL A 389 -20.85 -11.93 9.90
CA VAL A 389 -22.06 -12.03 9.08
C VAL A 389 -22.25 -10.74 8.30
N ILE A 390 -22.35 -10.83 6.98
CA ILE A 390 -22.91 -9.79 6.13
C ILE A 390 -24.42 -10.03 6.07
N ASN A 391 -25.21 -9.07 6.53
CA ASN A 391 -26.65 -9.20 6.66
C ASN A 391 -27.36 -9.25 5.30
N GLY A 392 -28.54 -9.85 5.27
CA GLY A 392 -29.37 -9.94 4.07
C GLY A 392 -29.73 -8.56 3.52
N ALA A 393 -29.92 -8.51 2.20
CA ALA A 393 -30.26 -7.27 1.50
C ALA A 393 -31.51 -6.59 2.12
N SER A 394 -31.48 -5.26 2.18
CA SER A 394 -32.53 -4.42 2.76
C SER A 394 -32.76 -4.61 4.26
N ALA A 395 -31.83 -5.22 4.99
CA ALA A 395 -31.89 -5.26 6.45
C ALA A 395 -32.03 -3.86 7.04
N SER A 396 -32.95 -3.72 7.99
CA SER A 396 -33.29 -2.42 8.58
C SER A 396 -32.13 -1.81 9.37
N ALA A 397 -31.21 -2.63 9.89
CA ALA A 397 -30.02 -2.21 10.61
C ALA A 397 -28.94 -3.30 10.72
N GLY A 398 -27.69 -2.86 10.94
CA GLY A 398 -26.53 -3.72 11.13
C GLY A 398 -26.20 -4.54 9.88
N ASP A 399 -25.47 -3.92 8.96
CA ASP A 399 -25.10 -4.56 7.68
C ASP A 399 -24.05 -5.64 7.88
N ILE A 400 -23.21 -5.49 8.90
CA ILE A 400 -22.23 -6.48 9.30
C ILE A 400 -22.33 -6.64 10.81
N PHE A 401 -22.33 -7.87 11.31
CA PHE A 401 -22.25 -8.12 12.74
C PHE A 401 -21.46 -9.38 13.06
N THR A 402 -20.84 -9.37 14.24
CA THR A 402 -20.08 -10.52 14.72
C THR A 402 -20.08 -10.55 16.24
N ARG A 403 -20.05 -11.75 16.81
CA ARG A 403 -20.01 -11.92 18.27
C ARG A 403 -18.56 -11.83 18.76
N ILE A 404 -18.33 -10.94 19.73
CA ILE A 404 -16.99 -10.65 20.26
C ILE A 404 -16.93 -10.82 21.77
N GLN A 405 -15.71 -11.03 22.26
CA GLN A 405 -15.40 -11.03 23.69
C GLN A 405 -14.61 -9.78 24.03
N LEU A 406 -15.13 -9.01 24.98
CA LEU A 406 -14.48 -7.85 25.55
C LEU A 406 -14.02 -8.15 26.97
N THR A 407 -12.86 -7.65 27.34
CA THR A 407 -12.39 -7.63 28.73
C THR A 407 -12.37 -6.20 29.23
N THR A 408 -13.11 -5.94 30.30
CA THR A 408 -13.08 -4.69 31.05
C THR A 408 -12.45 -4.92 32.43
N ALA A 409 -12.07 -3.87 33.14
CA ALA A 409 -11.33 -3.95 34.41
C ALA A 409 -11.95 -4.85 35.52
N LYS A 410 -13.19 -5.30 35.37
CA LYS A 410 -13.88 -6.14 36.36
C LYS A 410 -14.56 -7.39 35.81
N LYS A 411 -14.77 -7.51 34.50
CA LYS A 411 -15.58 -8.59 33.88
C LYS A 411 -15.23 -8.80 32.42
N GLU A 412 -15.37 -10.05 31.99
CA GLU A 412 -15.54 -10.39 30.59
C GLU A 412 -16.99 -10.15 30.16
N ILE A 413 -17.16 -9.61 28.97
CA ILE A 413 -18.45 -9.29 28.37
C ILE A 413 -18.46 -9.93 27.00
N VAL A 414 -19.48 -10.73 26.73
CA VAL A 414 -19.76 -11.24 25.38
C VAL A 414 -20.89 -10.41 24.80
N CYS A 415 -20.63 -9.75 23.68
CA CYS A 415 -21.58 -8.87 23.02
C CYS A 415 -21.41 -8.94 21.50
N ASN A 416 -22.26 -8.22 20.76
CA ASN A 416 -22.08 -8.08 19.32
C ASN A 416 -21.28 -6.81 19.01
N GLU A 417 -20.42 -6.92 18.00
CA GLU A 417 -19.91 -5.78 17.26
C GLU A 417 -20.77 -5.64 16.01
N VAL A 418 -21.37 -4.47 15.81
CA VAL A 418 -22.26 -4.20 14.69
C VAL A 418 -21.72 -3.02 13.90
N ILE A 419 -21.47 -3.23 12.62
CA ILE A 419 -21.02 -2.23 11.68
C ILE A 419 -22.18 -1.88 10.73
N ARG A 420 -22.50 -0.59 10.66
CA ARG A 420 -23.45 -0.03 9.71
C ARG A 420 -22.68 0.69 8.62
N CYS A 421 -22.90 0.30 7.37
CA CYS A 421 -22.35 0.90 6.18
C CYS A 421 -23.40 1.86 5.58
N LYS A 422 -23.04 3.12 5.37
CA LYS A 422 -23.99 4.11 4.83
C LYS A 422 -23.40 4.94 3.70
N LEU A 423 -23.91 4.71 2.50
CA LEU A 423 -23.70 5.60 1.37
C LEU A 423 -24.60 6.83 1.52
N MET A 424 -23.99 8.00 1.68
CA MET A 424 -24.67 9.29 1.78
C MET A 424 -24.75 9.96 0.41
N GLN A 425 -25.86 10.65 0.14
CA GLN A 425 -25.97 11.50 -1.04
C GLN A 425 -24.90 12.60 -1.00
N LYS A 426 -24.46 13.05 -2.19
CA LYS A 426 -23.46 14.13 -2.34
C LYS A 426 -23.83 15.32 -1.44
N ASN A 427 -22.83 15.83 -0.71
CA ASN A 427 -22.93 16.96 0.23
C ASN A 427 -23.81 16.75 1.48
N LYS A 428 -24.34 15.53 1.73
CA LYS A 428 -25.00 15.25 3.01
C LYS A 428 -23.99 14.84 4.08
N LYS A 429 -24.00 15.61 5.16
CA LYS A 429 -23.23 15.35 6.37
C LYS A 429 -23.99 14.42 7.33
N VAL A 430 -23.26 13.67 8.15
CA VAL A 430 -23.85 12.94 9.28
C VAL A 430 -24.02 13.91 10.46
N ASP A 431 -25.21 13.92 11.03
CA ASP A 431 -25.55 14.65 12.24
C ASP A 431 -25.80 13.68 13.40
N LYS A 432 -25.91 14.23 14.62
CA LYS A 432 -26.16 13.45 15.83
C LYS A 432 -27.45 12.64 15.75
N THR A 433 -28.54 13.24 15.26
CA THR A 433 -29.86 12.60 15.17
C THR A 433 -29.81 11.35 14.28
N ARG A 434 -29.24 11.46 13.07
CA ARG A 434 -29.09 10.30 12.18
C ARG A 434 -28.19 9.23 12.77
N TYR A 435 -27.13 9.63 13.46
CA TYR A 435 -26.25 8.68 14.13
C TYR A 435 -27.00 7.89 15.21
N GLU A 436 -27.74 8.58 16.07
CA GLU A 436 -28.55 7.97 17.13
C GLU A 436 -29.66 7.08 16.56
N ASP A 437 -30.30 7.49 15.46
CA ASP A 437 -31.32 6.69 14.76
C ASP A 437 -30.75 5.38 14.20
N GLU A 438 -29.57 5.40 13.57
CA GLU A 438 -28.93 4.18 13.06
C GLU A 438 -28.43 3.29 14.20
N LYS A 439 -27.89 3.88 15.28
CA LYS A 439 -27.48 3.15 16.48
C LYS A 439 -28.66 2.43 17.12
N ALA A 440 -29.77 3.13 17.37
CA ALA A 440 -30.93 2.61 18.10
C ALA A 440 -31.58 1.40 17.40
N LYS A 441 -31.43 1.29 16.08
CA LYS A 441 -31.92 0.15 15.30
C LYS A 441 -30.96 -1.05 15.33
N ALA A 442 -29.66 -0.80 15.46
CA ALA A 442 -28.60 -1.78 15.25
C ALA A 442 -28.13 -2.50 16.52
N VAL A 443 -28.10 -1.79 17.66
CA VAL A 443 -27.39 -2.27 18.86
C VAL A 443 -28.15 -2.03 20.15
N ASN A 444 -27.81 -2.80 21.18
CA ASN A 444 -28.14 -2.50 22.58
C ASN A 444 -26.97 -1.78 23.28
N ASP A 445 -27.17 -1.31 24.52
CA ASP A 445 -26.17 -0.54 25.29
C ASP A 445 -24.88 -1.32 25.63
N THR A 446 -24.90 -2.64 25.53
CA THR A 446 -23.75 -3.53 25.79
C THR A 446 -22.88 -3.77 24.56
N ASP A 447 -23.43 -3.55 23.36
CA ASP A 447 -22.78 -3.86 22.09
C ASP A 447 -21.74 -2.80 21.70
N VAL A 448 -20.89 -3.14 20.73
CA VAL A 448 -20.02 -2.18 20.05
C VAL A 448 -20.69 -1.78 18.74
N PHE A 449 -20.81 -0.48 18.49
CA PHE A 449 -21.42 0.05 17.28
C PHE A 449 -20.42 0.86 16.47
N LEU A 450 -20.37 0.65 15.17
CA LEU A 450 -19.55 1.44 14.26
C LEU A 450 -20.37 1.87 13.04
N LEU A 451 -20.52 3.17 12.83
CA LEU A 451 -21.05 3.70 11.58
C LEU A 451 -19.89 4.03 10.63
N ILE A 452 -19.84 3.39 9.48
CA ILE A 452 -18.90 3.71 8.40
C ILE A 452 -19.68 4.33 7.25
N THR A 453 -19.28 5.53 6.82
CA THR A 453 -20.07 6.31 5.86
C THR A 453 -19.22 6.98 4.79
N SER A 454 -19.81 7.17 3.60
CA SER A 454 -19.22 7.96 2.51
C SER A 454 -19.29 9.47 2.70
N SER A 455 -19.85 9.94 3.81
CA SER A 455 -19.92 11.37 4.11
C SER A 455 -18.53 11.99 4.19
N ASP A 456 -18.31 13.13 3.54
CA ASP A 456 -17.02 13.82 3.57
C ASP A 456 -16.74 14.46 4.95
N ASP A 457 -17.78 14.71 5.76
CA ASP A 457 -17.65 15.37 7.07
C ASP A 457 -18.91 15.20 7.95
N VAL A 458 -18.78 15.46 9.25
CA VAL A 458 -19.93 15.62 10.17
C VAL A 458 -20.49 17.04 10.11
N ALA A 459 -21.82 17.17 10.28
CA ALA A 459 -22.51 18.46 10.22
C ALA A 459 -21.97 19.42 11.28
N GLU A 460 -21.90 18.92 12.51
CA GLU A 460 -21.29 19.56 13.68
C GLU A 460 -20.62 18.46 14.52
N PRO A 461 -19.51 18.75 15.24
CA PRO A 461 -18.92 17.79 16.18
C PRO A 461 -19.91 17.43 17.29
N PHE A 462 -20.09 16.14 17.56
CA PHE A 462 -20.90 15.64 18.66
C PHE A 462 -20.17 14.51 19.39
N ASP A 463 -20.46 14.39 20.69
CA ASP A 463 -19.92 13.31 21.50
C ASP A 463 -20.56 11.97 21.14
N LEU A 464 -19.72 10.97 20.95
CA LEU A 464 -20.14 9.60 20.68
C LEU A 464 -20.37 8.85 22.00
N PRO A 465 -21.44 8.05 22.12
CA PRO A 465 -21.66 7.21 23.30
C PRO A 465 -20.52 6.20 23.54
N GLU A 466 -20.46 5.63 24.76
CA GLU A 466 -19.53 4.54 25.08
C GLU A 466 -19.65 3.39 24.06
N ARG A 467 -18.52 2.79 23.65
CA ARG A 467 -18.43 1.71 22.64
C ARG A 467 -19.04 2.04 21.26
N CYS A 468 -19.32 3.30 20.98
CA CYS A 468 -19.88 3.74 19.71
C CYS A 468 -18.85 4.53 18.91
N GLY A 469 -18.71 4.22 17.63
CA GLY A 469 -17.73 4.82 16.72
C GLY A 469 -18.32 5.33 15.41
N LEU A 470 -17.56 6.19 14.74
CA LEU A 470 -17.86 6.78 13.44
C LEU A 470 -16.59 6.85 12.59
N VAL A 471 -16.69 6.39 11.35
CA VAL A 471 -15.68 6.55 10.30
C VAL A 471 -16.37 7.23 9.13
N SER A 472 -16.02 8.49 8.86
CA SER A 472 -16.44 9.19 7.66
C SER A 472 -15.36 9.05 6.58
N LYS A 473 -15.64 9.50 5.36
CA LYS A 473 -14.75 9.32 4.22
C LYS A 473 -13.39 9.98 4.44
N GLY A 474 -13.32 11.09 5.17
CA GLY A 474 -12.08 11.77 5.52
C GLY A 474 -11.16 10.95 6.46
N GLU A 475 -11.71 9.98 7.20
CA GLU A 475 -10.93 9.11 8.08
C GLU A 475 -10.48 7.79 7.42
N PHE A 476 -10.83 7.55 6.15
CA PHE A 476 -10.55 6.26 5.50
C PHE A 476 -9.06 5.92 5.44
N ASP A 477 -8.20 6.88 5.10
CA ASP A 477 -6.74 6.68 5.08
C ASP A 477 -6.21 6.24 6.46
N ARG A 478 -6.78 6.81 7.53
CA ARG A 478 -6.36 6.49 8.90
C ARG A 478 -6.94 5.16 9.38
N TYR A 479 -8.20 4.89 9.04
CA TYR A 479 -8.91 3.71 9.52
C TYR A 479 -8.58 2.45 8.72
N PHE A 480 -8.52 2.53 7.39
CA PHE A 480 -8.26 1.39 6.51
C PHE A 480 -6.77 1.22 6.18
N GLY A 481 -5.94 2.27 6.35
CA GLY A 481 -4.49 2.20 6.14
C GLY A 481 -4.13 1.70 4.74
N PRO A 482 -3.36 0.60 4.59
CA PRO A 482 -3.04 0.02 3.28
C PRO A 482 -4.24 -0.32 2.40
N PHE A 483 -5.45 -0.41 2.96
CA PHE A 483 -6.69 -0.75 2.25
C PHE A 483 -7.51 0.48 1.82
N ALA A 484 -7.05 1.71 2.12
CA ALA A 484 -7.85 2.92 1.94
C ALA A 484 -8.26 3.18 0.48
N SER A 485 -7.36 2.93 -0.48
CA SER A 485 -7.67 3.07 -1.92
C SER A 485 -8.83 2.16 -2.34
N ARG A 486 -8.88 0.94 -1.80
CA ARG A 486 -9.96 -0.03 -2.02
C ARG A 486 -11.26 0.43 -1.37
N GLY A 487 -11.20 0.94 -0.13
CA GLY A 487 -12.36 1.51 0.56
C GLY A 487 -12.97 2.71 -0.18
N HIS A 488 -12.15 3.59 -0.74
CA HIS A 488 -12.64 4.69 -1.57
C HIS A 488 -13.25 4.21 -2.90
N ARG A 489 -12.72 3.14 -3.49
CA ARG A 489 -13.25 2.57 -4.74
C ARG A 489 -14.56 1.85 -4.55
N SER A 490 -14.74 1.13 -3.45
CA SER A 490 -16.01 0.48 -3.12
C SER A 490 -17.18 1.45 -2.89
N LEU A 491 -16.90 2.75 -2.75
CA LEU A 491 -17.92 3.80 -2.69
C LEU A 491 -18.22 4.46 -4.04
N GLN A 492 -17.53 4.09 -5.11
CA GLN A 492 -17.76 4.66 -6.44
C GLN A 492 -19.09 4.16 -7.01
N GLU A 493 -19.70 5.01 -7.85
CA GLU A 493 -20.95 4.69 -8.54
C GLU A 493 -20.82 3.36 -9.31
N PRO A 494 -21.90 2.57 -9.40
CA PRO A 494 -21.90 1.33 -10.13
C PRO A 494 -21.38 1.52 -11.55
N PRO A 495 -20.70 0.50 -12.12
CA PRO A 495 -20.20 0.59 -13.47
C PRO A 495 -21.34 0.92 -14.44
N ASN A 496 -21.14 1.88 -15.33
CA ASN A 496 -22.11 2.19 -16.36
C ASN A 496 -22.05 1.15 -17.48
N ILE A 497 -23.19 0.51 -17.75
CA ILE A 497 -23.30 -0.63 -18.67
C ILE A 497 -22.86 -0.29 -20.11
N ASN A 498 -22.99 0.97 -20.53
CA ASN A 498 -22.64 1.43 -21.87
C ASN A 498 -21.16 1.77 -22.03
N THR A 499 -20.45 2.01 -20.93
CA THR A 499 -19.10 2.58 -20.97
C THR A 499 -18.05 1.77 -20.21
N HIS A 500 -18.46 0.85 -19.33
CA HIS A 500 -17.56 0.17 -18.41
C HIS A 500 -17.13 -1.23 -18.86
N GLU A 501 -16.05 -1.72 -18.24
CA GLU A 501 -15.50 -3.07 -18.35
C GLU A 501 -16.38 -4.04 -17.55
N LEU A 502 -17.32 -4.72 -18.23
CA LEU A 502 -18.35 -5.56 -17.59
C LEU A 502 -17.85 -6.93 -17.15
N SER A 503 -16.73 -7.41 -17.70
CA SER A 503 -16.09 -8.67 -17.32
C SER A 503 -15.59 -8.68 -15.87
N LEU A 504 -15.42 -7.51 -15.27
CA LEU A 504 -14.95 -7.33 -13.90
C LEU A 504 -16.09 -7.13 -12.89
N VAL A 505 -17.36 -7.33 -13.29
CA VAL A 505 -18.53 -7.24 -12.41
C VAL A 505 -18.88 -8.64 -11.91
N ASP A 506 -18.94 -8.81 -10.60
CA ASP A 506 -19.29 -10.11 -10.00
C ASP A 506 -20.66 -10.60 -10.50
N GLY A 507 -20.74 -11.86 -10.89
CA GLY A 507 -21.94 -12.47 -11.49
C GLY A 507 -22.17 -12.19 -12.99
N VAL A 508 -21.32 -11.38 -13.66
CA VAL A 508 -21.32 -11.22 -15.12
C VAL A 508 -20.25 -12.11 -15.76
N GLY A 509 -20.62 -13.34 -16.12
CA GLY A 509 -19.70 -14.23 -16.85
C GLY A 509 -19.34 -13.73 -18.26
N ALA A 510 -18.23 -14.22 -18.83
CA ALA A 510 -17.69 -13.80 -20.13
C ALA A 510 -18.73 -13.77 -21.27
N ALA A 511 -19.57 -14.80 -21.38
CA ALA A 511 -20.64 -14.86 -22.38
C ALA A 511 -21.74 -13.78 -22.20
N THR A 512 -21.99 -13.36 -20.95
CA THR A 512 -22.92 -12.26 -20.67
C THR A 512 -22.26 -10.92 -20.98
N ALA A 513 -21.00 -10.74 -20.57
CA ALA A 513 -20.23 -9.54 -20.88
C ALA A 513 -20.15 -9.30 -22.40
N GLU A 514 -19.86 -10.34 -23.18
CA GLU A 514 -19.82 -10.29 -24.65
C GLU A 514 -21.17 -9.89 -25.25
N LYS A 515 -22.28 -10.51 -24.79
CA LYS A 515 -23.63 -10.13 -25.22
C LYS A 515 -23.95 -8.65 -24.95
N VAL A 516 -23.55 -8.14 -23.79
CA VAL A 516 -23.78 -6.73 -23.44
C VAL A 516 -22.90 -5.81 -24.29
N ILE A 517 -21.63 -6.18 -24.52
CA ILE A 517 -20.70 -5.44 -25.39
C ILE A 517 -21.23 -5.35 -26.81
N ASP A 518 -21.68 -6.47 -27.38
CA ASP A 518 -22.28 -6.51 -28.71
C ASP A 518 -23.59 -5.73 -28.78
N GLY A 519 -24.42 -5.83 -27.73
CA GLY A 519 -25.64 -5.07 -27.59
C GLY A 519 -25.40 -3.56 -27.62
N ARG A 520 -24.49 -3.05 -26.78
CA ARG A 520 -24.18 -1.61 -26.72
C ARG A 520 -23.46 -1.09 -27.97
N ARG A 521 -22.65 -1.92 -28.64
CA ARG A 521 -22.01 -1.59 -29.93
C ARG A 521 -23.04 -1.31 -31.02
N LYS A 522 -24.17 -2.03 -31.02
CA LYS A 522 -25.29 -1.79 -31.94
C LYS A 522 -26.04 -0.50 -31.57
N ARG A 523 -26.37 -0.35 -30.29
CA ARG A 523 -27.03 0.83 -29.73
C ARG A 523 -26.85 0.82 -28.22
N ARG A 524 -26.40 1.95 -27.65
CA ARG A 524 -26.35 2.16 -26.20
C ARG A 524 -27.71 1.82 -25.56
N PHE A 525 -27.66 1.25 -24.36
CA PHE A 525 -28.85 0.95 -23.57
C PHE A 525 -29.34 2.21 -22.88
N SER A 526 -30.62 2.51 -23.03
CA SER A 526 -31.25 3.70 -22.43
C SER A 526 -31.79 3.44 -21.03
N SER A 527 -31.97 2.18 -20.63
CA SER A 527 -32.43 1.78 -19.30
C SER A 527 -32.10 0.31 -19.07
N HIS A 528 -32.18 -0.16 -17.82
CA HIS A 528 -32.02 -1.58 -17.50
C HIS A 528 -33.08 -2.45 -18.17
N ASP A 529 -34.31 -1.94 -18.32
CA ASP A 529 -35.36 -2.67 -19.04
C ASP A 529 -35.02 -2.85 -20.53
N ASP A 530 -34.34 -1.87 -21.15
CA ASP A 530 -33.79 -2.01 -22.52
C ASP A 530 -32.69 -3.09 -22.57
N VAL A 531 -31.83 -3.16 -21.55
CA VAL A 531 -30.81 -4.23 -21.43
C VAL A 531 -31.48 -5.59 -21.34
N VAL A 532 -32.42 -5.73 -20.40
CA VAL A 532 -33.03 -7.03 -20.10
C VAL A 532 -33.85 -7.53 -21.29
N SER A 533 -34.66 -6.67 -21.89
CA SER A 533 -35.49 -7.02 -23.05
C SER A 533 -34.68 -7.38 -24.30
N ARG A 534 -33.51 -6.77 -24.50
CA ARG A 534 -32.66 -7.01 -25.68
C ARG A 534 -31.76 -8.24 -25.53
N LEU A 535 -31.33 -8.54 -24.30
CA LEU A 535 -30.30 -9.56 -24.05
C LEU A 535 -30.86 -10.85 -23.47
N PHE A 536 -32.02 -10.82 -22.80
CA PHE A 536 -32.62 -11.98 -22.17
C PHE A 536 -34.05 -12.23 -22.69
N PRO A 537 -34.42 -13.48 -22.99
CA PRO A 537 -35.79 -13.80 -23.40
C PRO A 537 -36.78 -13.52 -22.26
N ALA A 538 -37.94 -12.95 -22.59
CA ALA A 538 -38.94 -12.39 -21.66
C ALA A 538 -39.51 -13.31 -20.55
N ASN A 539 -39.11 -14.59 -20.48
CA ASN A 539 -39.68 -15.59 -19.56
C ASN A 539 -38.67 -16.27 -18.61
N LYS A 540 -37.46 -15.73 -18.42
CA LYS A 540 -36.52 -16.25 -17.41
C LYS A 540 -35.91 -15.12 -16.57
N LYS A 541 -36.31 -15.03 -15.29
CA LYS A 541 -35.45 -14.41 -14.27
C LYS A 541 -34.16 -15.21 -14.23
N CYS A 542 -33.05 -14.61 -14.63
CA CYS A 542 -31.74 -15.23 -14.54
C CYS A 542 -30.83 -14.34 -13.70
N LYS A 543 -29.97 -14.95 -12.87
CA LYS A 543 -28.96 -14.25 -12.04
C LYS A 543 -28.22 -13.13 -12.81
N PRO A 544 -27.79 -13.33 -14.06
CA PRO A 544 -27.16 -12.27 -14.85
C PRO A 544 -28.01 -11.01 -15.06
N ALA A 545 -29.34 -11.13 -15.19
CA ALA A 545 -30.22 -9.97 -15.34
C ALA A 545 -30.32 -9.15 -14.04
N GLU A 546 -30.32 -9.82 -12.88
CA GLU A 546 -30.33 -9.17 -11.56
C GLU A 546 -29.03 -8.39 -11.31
N VAL A 547 -27.88 -8.95 -11.72
CA VAL A 547 -26.58 -8.29 -11.63
C VAL A 547 -26.50 -7.07 -12.56
N LEU A 548 -27.05 -7.17 -13.78
CA LEU A 548 -27.06 -6.04 -14.72
C LEU A 548 -28.00 -4.91 -14.27
N HIS A 549 -29.06 -5.20 -13.51
CA HIS A 549 -29.91 -4.19 -12.88
C HIS A 549 -29.18 -3.34 -11.82
N ALA A 550 -28.07 -3.85 -11.26
CA ALA A 550 -27.27 -3.12 -10.29
C ALA A 550 -26.27 -2.13 -10.93
N LEU A 551 -26.14 -2.12 -12.26
CA LEU A 551 -25.26 -1.22 -13.02
C LEU A 551 -25.92 0.14 -13.29
N HIS A 552 -25.18 1.12 -13.80
CA HIS A 552 -25.75 2.42 -14.19
C HIS A 552 -26.01 2.49 -15.72
N CYS A 553 -27.01 3.25 -16.18
CA CYS A 553 -27.27 3.53 -17.60
C CYS A 553 -27.22 5.05 -17.86
N ASP A 554 -26.79 5.46 -19.06
CA ASP A 554 -26.46 6.87 -19.41
C ASP A 554 -27.63 7.89 -19.23
N ASP A 555 -28.89 7.44 -19.10
CA ASP A 555 -30.07 8.30 -19.08
C ASP A 555 -30.73 8.48 -17.69
N GLU A 556 -30.04 8.12 -16.59
CA GLU A 556 -30.57 8.31 -15.22
C GLU A 556 -30.16 9.64 -14.52
N GLU A 557 -29.70 10.67 -15.24
CA GLU A 557 -29.52 12.00 -14.64
C GLU A 557 -30.72 12.93 -14.88
N ASP A 558 -31.27 13.39 -13.74
CA ASP A 558 -32.10 14.58 -13.52
C ASP A 558 -33.54 14.60 -14.05
N GLY A 559 -34.46 14.07 -13.25
CA GLY A 559 -35.80 14.66 -13.11
C GLY A 559 -36.93 13.70 -12.79
N SER A 560 -37.17 13.39 -11.50
CA SER A 560 -38.51 13.09 -10.97
C SER A 560 -38.48 12.80 -9.46
N ASN A 561 -38.90 13.78 -8.66
CA ASN A 561 -39.53 13.53 -7.35
C ASN A 561 -40.72 12.56 -7.51
N SER A 562 -41.04 11.85 -6.43
CA SER A 562 -42.32 11.16 -6.13
C SER A 562 -42.43 9.73 -6.68
N VAL A 563 -42.96 8.71 -5.98
CA VAL A 563 -43.60 8.59 -4.67
C VAL A 563 -43.80 7.08 -4.41
N LYS A 564 -43.61 6.65 -3.14
CA LYS A 564 -44.19 5.49 -2.42
C LYS A 564 -44.17 4.09 -3.06
N LEU A 565 -43.77 3.11 -2.25
CA LEU A 565 -44.72 2.16 -1.65
C LEU A 565 -44.10 1.40 -0.46
N LEU A 566 -44.69 1.69 0.70
CA LEU A 566 -44.78 0.97 1.98
C LEU A 566 -43.51 0.64 2.76
#